data_AF-D3AW95-F1
#
_entry.id   AF-D3AW95-F1
#
_cell.length_a   1.000
_cell.length_b   1.000
_cell.length_c   1.000
_cell.angle_alpha   90.00
_cell.angle_beta   90.00
_cell.angle_gamma   90.00
#
_symmetry.space_group_name_H-M   'P 1'
#
loop_
_entity.id
_entity.type
_entity.pdbx_description
1 polymer ?
#
loop_
_entity_poly.entity_id
_entity_poly.type
_entity_poly.pdbx_seq_one_letter_code
_entity_poly.pdbx_strand_id
1 'polypeptide(L)'
;MITPSVGYRIEGSNDTEPKVFDCSTVPNLLEGVFDLSDNDSLYFRETFLNRDHYNFINTTTPENPVCISIVLDKDGKNYSSLLRTSAGNQRLSVPADNVKASWWRRLFKAGPSPYDMLRSIAPQHYNGMKLIVDPALPPALMNLEEKQTIKGFKFGILYGQEGQTKEDEMFANVDSSAEFEEFLDFIGERVPLTGWPNFRAGLDVRTGTTGSHSIYQRWNNNEVMYHVSSMLPFNQKDKQQLERKRHIGNDIVVVVFQDGDTVYRPTTISSRQVHVVLVVKAVKVESDPGQRYYRLAVVSKDSVPEFGPPMPQNGLFKKDQAFKDFFYAKLLNAEKASYSAPILEMKLSRTRKALLKDVSEAFC
;
A
#
# COMPACT_ATOMS: atom_id res chain seq x y z
N MET A 1 22.67 -10.64 -12.83
CA MET A 1 22.39 -9.49 -11.92
C MET A 1 22.18 -9.87 -10.46
N ILE A 2 21.43 -10.93 -10.14
CA ILE A 2 21.06 -11.31 -8.76
C ILE A 2 21.41 -12.78 -8.51
N THR A 3 21.94 -13.12 -7.33
CA THR A 3 22.13 -14.54 -6.96
C THR A 3 20.82 -15.19 -6.53
N PRO A 4 20.52 -16.44 -6.93
CA PRO A 4 19.44 -17.22 -6.33
C PRO A 4 19.59 -17.33 -4.82
N SER A 5 18.47 -17.33 -4.09
CA SER A 5 18.45 -17.48 -2.64
C SER A 5 17.18 -18.20 -2.19
N VAL A 6 17.30 -19.11 -1.23
CA VAL A 6 16.15 -19.82 -0.65
C VAL A 6 15.27 -18.84 0.10
N GLY A 7 13.94 -18.94 -0.07
CA GLY A 7 12.99 -18.03 0.55
C GLY A 7 12.65 -16.79 -0.30
N TYR A 8 13.20 -16.71 -1.53
CA TYR A 8 13.01 -15.58 -2.43
C TYR A 8 12.68 -16.03 -3.86
N ARG A 9 11.70 -15.34 -4.45
CA ARG A 9 11.40 -15.35 -5.88
C ARG A 9 12.12 -14.19 -6.57
N ILE A 10 12.68 -14.45 -7.75
CA ILE A 10 13.40 -13.46 -8.55
C ILE A 10 12.77 -13.39 -9.94
N GLU A 11 12.45 -12.18 -10.39
CA GLU A 11 11.91 -11.86 -11.71
C GLU A 11 12.84 -10.88 -12.45
N GLY A 12 12.92 -10.95 -13.77
CA GLY A 12 13.65 -9.96 -14.58
C GLY A 12 15.18 -10.07 -14.55
N SER A 13 15.74 -11.20 -14.10
CA SER A 13 17.19 -11.37 -13.93
C SER A 13 17.86 -12.32 -14.93
N ASN A 14 17.16 -12.78 -15.99
CA ASN A 14 17.76 -13.71 -16.95
C ASN A 14 18.79 -13.00 -17.84
N ASP A 15 19.96 -13.61 -17.99
CA ASP A 15 21.08 -13.08 -18.79
C ASP A 15 20.96 -13.40 -20.30
N THR A 16 19.74 -13.62 -20.83
CA THR A 16 19.53 -13.77 -22.28
C THR A 16 19.80 -12.44 -23.01
N GLU A 17 19.99 -12.50 -24.34
CA GLU A 17 20.32 -11.32 -25.15
C GLU A 17 19.44 -10.09 -24.81
N PRO A 18 20.02 -8.87 -24.80
CA PRO A 18 19.33 -7.65 -24.41
C PRO A 18 18.23 -7.29 -25.41
N LYS A 19 17.04 -7.86 -25.23
CA LYS A 19 15.81 -7.42 -25.87
C LYS A 19 15.12 -6.37 -25.00
N VAL A 20 15.00 -5.15 -25.52
CA VAL A 20 14.25 -4.08 -24.86
C VAL A 20 12.78 -4.47 -24.79
N PHE A 21 12.19 -4.38 -23.61
CA PHE A 21 10.77 -4.63 -23.41
C PHE A 21 9.94 -3.39 -23.74
N ASP A 22 8.88 -3.58 -24.51
CA ASP A 22 7.93 -2.51 -24.84
C ASP A 22 6.79 -2.48 -23.83
N CYS A 23 6.90 -1.58 -22.85
CA CYS A 23 5.89 -1.38 -21.81
C CYS A 23 4.53 -0.92 -22.35
N SER A 24 4.46 -0.33 -23.54
CA SER A 24 3.18 0.11 -24.12
C SER A 24 2.27 -1.07 -24.48
N THR A 25 2.83 -2.27 -24.58
CA THR A 25 2.09 -3.49 -24.89
C THR A 25 1.48 -4.18 -23.66
N VAL A 26 1.76 -3.69 -22.44
CA VAL A 26 1.25 -4.30 -21.21
C VAL A 26 -0.25 -4.03 -21.09
N PRO A 27 -1.11 -5.06 -21.21
CA PRO A 27 -2.55 -4.86 -21.06
C PRO A 27 -2.88 -4.54 -19.60
N ASN A 28 -3.90 -3.71 -19.39
CA ASN A 28 -4.44 -3.38 -18.08
C ASN A 28 -3.36 -3.02 -17.05
N LEU A 29 -2.47 -2.09 -17.38
CA LEU A 29 -1.36 -1.72 -16.50
C LEU A 29 -1.81 -1.32 -15.07
N LEU A 30 -3.02 -0.76 -14.96
CA LEU A 30 -3.63 -0.36 -13.69
C LEU A 30 -4.36 -1.51 -12.97
N GLU A 31 -4.34 -2.72 -13.51
CA GLU A 31 -4.95 -3.89 -12.88
C GLU A 31 -4.30 -4.17 -11.53
N GLY A 32 -5.15 -4.25 -10.51
CA GLY A 32 -4.70 -4.46 -9.12
C GLY A 32 -4.10 -3.25 -8.44
N VAL A 33 -3.74 -2.19 -9.17
CA VAL A 33 -3.20 -0.94 -8.61
C VAL A 33 -4.25 -0.34 -7.68
N PHE A 34 -3.85 -0.03 -6.45
CA PHE A 34 -4.73 0.61 -5.49
C PHE A 34 -5.15 1.97 -6.04
N ASP A 35 -6.45 2.24 -6.00
CA ASP A 35 -6.95 3.59 -6.22
C ASP A 35 -7.26 4.19 -4.85
N LEU A 36 -6.52 5.23 -4.44
CA LEU A 36 -6.83 5.98 -3.22
C LEU A 36 -8.27 6.53 -3.23
N SER A 37 -8.92 6.61 -4.40
CA SER A 37 -10.33 7.00 -4.52
C SER A 37 -11.32 5.91 -4.08
N ASP A 38 -10.93 4.63 -4.08
CA ASP A 38 -11.75 3.51 -3.60
C ASP A 38 -11.53 3.24 -2.10
N ASN A 39 -11.57 4.30 -1.31
CA ASN A 39 -11.33 4.24 0.12
C ASN A 39 -12.66 4.07 0.89
N ASP A 40 -12.70 3.14 1.84
CA ASP A 40 -13.87 2.92 2.70
C ASP A 40 -14.28 4.17 3.47
N SER A 41 -13.36 5.10 3.76
CA SER A 41 -13.74 6.39 4.37
C SER A 41 -14.59 7.25 3.43
N LEU A 42 -14.26 7.29 2.13
CA LEU A 42 -15.04 8.01 1.12
C LEU A 42 -16.39 7.32 0.93
N TYR A 43 -16.37 6.00 0.77
CA TYR A 43 -17.59 5.20 0.66
C TYR A 43 -18.51 5.42 1.87
N PHE A 44 -17.96 5.39 3.09
CA PHE A 44 -18.75 5.57 4.31
C PHE A 44 -19.34 6.98 4.40
N ARG A 45 -18.55 8.01 4.09
CA ARG A 45 -18.98 9.41 4.08
C ARG A 45 -20.13 9.65 3.11
N GLU A 46 -20.00 9.18 1.87
CA GLU A 46 -20.98 9.40 0.81
C GLU A 46 -22.25 8.57 0.98
N THR A 47 -22.11 7.36 1.52
CA THR A 47 -23.19 6.38 1.59
C THR A 47 -23.98 6.43 2.89
N PHE A 48 -23.40 6.87 4.02
CA PHE A 48 -24.03 6.75 5.34
C PHE A 48 -24.19 8.08 6.09
N LEU A 49 -23.18 8.95 6.18
CA LEU A 49 -23.17 10.05 7.16
C LEU A 49 -24.34 11.05 7.06
N ASN A 50 -24.88 11.26 5.86
CA ASN A 50 -26.00 12.18 5.62
C ASN A 50 -27.31 11.44 5.31
N ARG A 51 -27.43 10.18 5.72
CA ARG A 51 -28.56 9.31 5.38
C ARG A 51 -29.00 8.51 6.60
N ASP A 52 -30.29 8.22 6.68
CA ASP A 52 -30.82 7.34 7.71
C ASP A 52 -30.30 5.93 7.49
N HIS A 53 -29.53 5.43 8.47
CA HIS A 53 -28.89 4.13 8.41
C HIS A 53 -28.87 3.48 9.80
N TYR A 54 -28.69 2.16 9.83
CA TYR A 54 -28.64 1.37 11.05
C TYR A 54 -27.22 0.92 11.32
N ASN A 55 -26.78 1.00 12.57
CA ASN A 55 -25.47 0.51 12.99
C ASN A 55 -25.64 -0.60 14.02
N PHE A 56 -24.94 -1.70 13.82
CA PHE A 56 -24.89 -2.80 14.76
C PHE A 56 -23.46 -3.01 15.25
N ILE A 57 -23.32 -3.35 16.53
CA ILE A 57 -22.05 -3.75 17.12
C ILE A 57 -22.26 -5.09 17.84
N ASN A 58 -21.34 -6.02 17.63
CA ASN A 58 -21.33 -7.29 18.33
C ASN A 58 -20.66 -7.12 19.70
N THR A 59 -21.44 -7.35 20.76
CA THR A 59 -20.95 -7.22 22.14
C THR A 59 -20.57 -8.56 22.77
N THR A 60 -20.78 -9.67 22.07
CA THR A 60 -20.52 -11.04 22.59
C THR A 60 -19.08 -11.49 22.39
N THR A 61 -18.37 -10.85 21.46
CA THR A 61 -16.94 -11.05 21.21
C THR A 61 -16.18 -9.74 21.48
N PRO A 62 -16.08 -9.28 22.74
CA PRO A 62 -15.42 -8.00 23.06
C PRO A 62 -13.92 -8.02 22.68
N GLU A 63 -13.32 -9.20 22.69
CA GLU A 63 -11.95 -9.42 22.21
C GLU A 63 -11.84 -9.52 20.68
N ASN A 64 -12.93 -9.43 19.92
CA ASN A 64 -12.90 -9.34 18.46
C ASN A 64 -14.22 -8.69 17.97
N PRO A 65 -14.38 -7.37 18.19
CA PRO A 65 -15.64 -6.69 17.90
C PRO A 65 -15.89 -6.66 16.39
N VAL A 66 -17.15 -6.83 16.03
CA VAL A 66 -17.65 -6.74 14.66
C VAL A 66 -18.68 -5.62 14.63
N CYS A 67 -18.59 -4.74 13.64
CA CYS A 67 -19.54 -3.66 13.45
C CYS A 67 -20.08 -3.68 12.01
N ILE A 68 -21.36 -3.41 11.82
CA ILE A 68 -21.96 -3.30 10.49
C ILE A 68 -22.89 -2.09 10.40
N SER A 69 -22.71 -1.29 9.36
CA SER A 69 -23.61 -0.19 9.00
C SER A 69 -24.47 -0.62 7.81
N ILE A 70 -25.77 -0.38 7.84
CA ILE A 70 -26.73 -0.79 6.79
C ILE A 70 -27.58 0.41 6.40
N VAL A 71 -27.68 0.69 5.10
CA VAL A 71 -28.48 1.79 4.54
C VAL A 71 -29.28 1.30 3.34
N LEU A 72 -30.50 1.81 3.15
CA LEU A 72 -31.23 1.61 1.89
C LEU A 72 -30.64 2.55 0.83
N ASP A 73 -30.32 2.09 -0.37
CA ASP A 73 -29.75 2.90 -1.45
C ASP A 73 -30.70 4.01 -1.92
N LYS A 74 -30.15 5.03 -2.62
CA LYS A 74 -30.93 6.22 -3.02
C LYS A 74 -32.06 5.89 -3.98
N ASP A 75 -31.90 4.84 -4.78
CA ASP A 75 -32.91 4.33 -5.70
C ASP A 75 -33.89 3.35 -5.03
N GLY A 76 -33.70 3.05 -3.74
CA GLY A 76 -34.53 2.13 -2.97
C GLY A 76 -34.38 0.65 -3.36
N LYS A 77 -33.43 0.30 -4.25
CA LYS A 77 -33.37 -1.05 -4.81
C LYS A 77 -32.61 -2.05 -3.94
N ASN A 78 -31.59 -1.59 -3.21
CA ASN A 78 -30.77 -2.47 -2.39
C ASN A 78 -30.57 -1.90 -0.99
N TYR A 79 -30.35 -2.79 -0.03
CA TYR A 79 -29.72 -2.45 1.23
C TYR A 79 -28.22 -2.66 1.09
N SER A 80 -27.46 -1.56 1.08
CA SER A 80 -26.00 -1.57 1.07
C SER A 80 -25.46 -1.52 2.50
N SER A 81 -24.31 -2.14 2.71
CA SER A 81 -23.72 -2.22 4.03
C SER A 81 -22.20 -2.24 4.00
N LEU A 82 -21.63 -1.78 5.11
CA LEU A 82 -20.20 -1.84 5.39
C LEU A 82 -20.00 -2.66 6.67
N LEU A 83 -19.53 -3.90 6.49
CA LEU A 83 -19.16 -4.82 7.57
C LEU A 83 -17.68 -4.62 7.92
N ARG A 84 -17.40 -4.42 9.20
CA ARG A 84 -16.06 -4.16 9.75
C ARG A 84 -15.66 -5.30 10.66
N THR A 85 -14.50 -5.87 10.37
CA THR A 85 -13.88 -6.93 11.17
C THR A 85 -12.41 -6.62 11.39
N SER A 86 -11.77 -7.35 12.30
CA SER A 86 -10.32 -7.32 12.45
C SER A 86 -9.57 -7.81 11.20
N ALA A 87 -10.19 -8.63 10.34
CA ALA A 87 -9.59 -9.04 9.07
C ALA A 87 -9.63 -7.92 8.02
N GLY A 88 -10.67 -7.08 8.05
CA GLY A 88 -10.87 -5.97 7.13
C GLY A 88 -12.33 -5.60 6.99
N ASN A 89 -12.57 -4.67 6.06
CA ASN A 89 -13.90 -4.21 5.70
C ASN A 89 -14.45 -5.02 4.52
N GLN A 90 -15.76 -5.23 4.51
CA GLN A 90 -16.49 -5.86 3.41
C GLN A 90 -17.71 -5.01 3.08
N ARG A 91 -17.85 -4.66 1.80
CA ARG A 91 -19.06 -4.01 1.26
C ARG A 91 -20.01 -5.10 0.81
N LEU A 92 -21.16 -5.22 1.47
CA LEU A 92 -22.17 -6.23 1.17
C LEU A 92 -23.46 -5.53 0.74
N SER A 93 -24.21 -6.13 -0.18
CA SER A 93 -25.48 -5.58 -0.63
C SER A 93 -26.49 -6.69 -0.89
N VAL A 94 -27.76 -6.43 -0.61
CA VAL A 94 -28.88 -7.33 -0.93
C VAL A 94 -30.04 -6.55 -1.55
N PRO A 95 -30.74 -7.09 -2.56
CA PRO A 95 -31.95 -6.47 -3.09
C PRO A 95 -32.99 -6.26 -2.00
N ALA A 96 -33.61 -5.09 -1.97
CA ALA A 96 -34.59 -4.72 -0.94
C ALA A 96 -35.80 -5.67 -0.92
N ASP A 97 -36.21 -6.14 -2.10
CA ASP A 97 -37.29 -7.12 -2.27
C ASP A 97 -36.99 -8.49 -1.66
N ASN A 98 -35.71 -8.82 -1.49
CA ASN A 98 -35.29 -10.08 -0.87
C ASN A 98 -35.32 -10.03 0.66
N VAL A 99 -35.46 -8.85 1.27
CA VAL A 99 -35.53 -8.68 2.73
C VAL A 99 -36.98 -8.80 3.19
N LYS A 100 -37.34 -9.99 3.69
CA LYS A 100 -38.69 -10.28 4.15
C LYS A 100 -38.96 -9.63 5.51
N ALA A 101 -39.89 -8.67 5.54
CA ALA A 101 -40.40 -8.12 6.79
C ALA A 101 -41.15 -9.18 7.60
N SER A 102 -40.99 -9.13 8.92
CA SER A 102 -41.77 -9.95 9.86
C SER A 102 -43.28 -9.78 9.63
N TRP A 103 -44.04 -10.86 9.80
CA TRP A 103 -45.45 -10.93 9.41
C TRP A 103 -46.34 -9.85 10.04
N TRP A 104 -46.12 -9.53 11.33
CA TRP A 104 -46.82 -8.44 12.01
C TRP A 104 -46.53 -7.07 11.38
N ARG A 105 -45.29 -6.81 10.96
CA ARG A 105 -44.91 -5.54 10.33
C ARG A 105 -45.56 -5.38 8.96
N ARG A 106 -45.66 -6.48 8.20
CA ARG A 106 -46.38 -6.52 6.91
C ARG A 106 -47.87 -6.17 7.08
N LEU A 107 -48.51 -6.63 8.16
CA LEU A 107 -49.90 -6.29 8.48
C LEU A 107 -50.08 -4.79 8.75
N PHE A 108 -49.09 -4.13 9.35
CA PHE A 108 -49.10 -2.67 9.60
C PHE A 108 -48.50 -1.84 8.45
N LYS A 109 -48.29 -2.42 7.26
CA LYS A 109 -47.61 -1.78 6.11
C LYS A 109 -46.24 -1.18 6.47
N ALA A 110 -45.59 -1.68 7.51
CA ALA A 110 -44.26 -1.27 7.91
C ALA A 110 -43.21 -2.11 7.17
N GLY A 111 -42.13 -1.45 6.74
CA GLY A 111 -40.98 -2.12 6.12
C GLY A 111 -40.25 -3.11 7.06
N PRO A 112 -39.24 -3.83 6.54
CA PRO A 112 -38.45 -4.77 7.33
C PRO A 112 -37.82 -4.07 8.53
N SER A 113 -37.62 -4.83 9.62
CA SER A 113 -36.89 -4.32 10.78
C SER A 113 -35.38 -4.27 10.50
N PRO A 114 -34.61 -3.47 11.26
CA PRO A 114 -33.15 -3.49 11.15
C PRO A 114 -32.55 -4.90 11.31
N TYR A 115 -33.14 -5.73 12.18
CA TYR A 115 -32.72 -7.12 12.38
C TYR A 115 -33.08 -8.03 11.20
N ASP A 116 -34.19 -7.80 10.50
CA ASP A 116 -34.52 -8.51 9.27
C ASP A 116 -33.45 -8.21 8.19
N MET A 117 -33.05 -6.94 8.07
CA MET A 117 -31.98 -6.51 7.15
C MET A 117 -30.64 -7.17 7.50
N LEU A 118 -30.23 -7.12 8.77
CA LEU A 118 -28.99 -7.74 9.25
C LEU A 118 -28.97 -9.24 8.96
N ARG A 119 -30.08 -9.95 9.20
CA ARG A 119 -30.18 -11.39 8.96
C ARG A 119 -30.03 -11.73 7.48
N SER A 120 -30.58 -10.91 6.59
CA SER A 120 -30.46 -11.10 5.14
C SER A 120 -29.05 -10.79 4.62
N ILE A 121 -28.39 -9.77 5.17
CA ILE A 121 -27.08 -9.28 4.68
C ILE A 121 -25.91 -10.10 5.24
N ALA A 122 -25.91 -10.36 6.55
CA ALA A 122 -24.80 -10.98 7.26
C ALA A 122 -25.29 -12.02 8.28
N PRO A 123 -25.95 -13.11 7.83
CA PRO A 123 -26.54 -14.11 8.71
C PRO A 123 -25.53 -14.72 9.69
N GLN A 124 -24.27 -14.89 9.26
CA GLN A 124 -23.17 -15.41 10.07
C GLN A 124 -22.78 -14.49 11.24
N HIS A 125 -23.11 -13.20 11.16
CA HIS A 125 -22.82 -12.21 12.21
C HIS A 125 -24.07 -11.79 12.99
N TYR A 126 -25.24 -12.38 12.72
CA TYR A 126 -26.50 -11.97 13.35
C TYR A 126 -26.51 -12.13 14.87
N ASN A 127 -25.99 -13.26 15.37
CA ASN A 127 -26.00 -13.57 16.80
C ASN A 127 -25.06 -12.62 17.56
N GLY A 128 -25.58 -11.98 18.61
CA GLY A 128 -24.82 -11.08 19.48
C GLY A 128 -24.72 -9.63 19.00
N MET A 129 -25.27 -9.30 17.83
CA MET A 129 -25.35 -7.93 17.33
C MET A 129 -26.43 -7.12 18.05
N LYS A 130 -26.06 -5.96 18.56
CA LYS A 130 -26.98 -4.97 19.13
C LYS A 130 -27.11 -3.77 18.21
N LEU A 131 -28.35 -3.32 17.98
CA LEU A 131 -28.61 -2.07 17.29
C LEU A 131 -28.19 -0.91 18.18
N ILE A 132 -27.35 -0.02 17.66
CA ILE A 132 -26.87 1.18 18.37
C ILE A 132 -27.50 2.40 17.74
N VAL A 133 -28.18 3.20 18.55
CA VAL A 133 -28.93 4.40 18.13
C VAL A 133 -28.27 5.71 18.56
N ASP A 134 -27.06 5.64 19.13
CA ASP A 134 -26.30 6.80 19.56
C ASP A 134 -25.87 7.66 18.34
N PRO A 135 -26.28 8.94 18.26
CA PRO A 135 -25.93 9.81 17.13
C PRO A 135 -24.43 10.14 17.04
N ALA A 136 -23.64 9.89 18.09
CA ALA A 136 -22.19 10.05 18.07
C ALA A 136 -21.45 8.85 17.44
N LEU A 137 -22.13 7.72 17.20
CA LEU A 137 -21.51 6.54 16.60
C LEU A 137 -21.09 6.74 15.13
N PRO A 138 -21.92 7.27 14.22
CA PRO A 138 -21.50 7.46 12.83
C PRO A 138 -20.25 8.35 12.67
N PRO A 139 -20.11 9.50 13.37
CA PRO A 139 -18.86 10.25 13.39
C PRO A 139 -17.65 9.46 13.92
N ALA A 140 -17.83 8.62 14.95
CA ALA A 140 -16.77 7.78 15.48
C ALA A 140 -16.33 6.69 14.49
N LEU A 141 -17.30 6.06 13.80
CA LEU A 141 -17.03 5.11 12.71
C LEU A 141 -16.32 5.79 11.54
N MET A 142 -16.70 7.02 11.19
CA MET A 142 -15.99 7.80 10.17
C MET A 142 -14.52 8.03 10.55
N ASN A 143 -14.25 8.47 11.78
CA ASN A 143 -12.88 8.67 12.27
C ASN A 143 -12.08 7.35 12.24
N LEU A 144 -12.74 6.22 12.53
CA LEU A 144 -12.14 4.89 12.40
C LEU A 144 -11.74 4.58 10.93
N GLU A 145 -12.57 4.93 9.94
CA GLU A 145 -12.21 4.74 8.52
C GLU A 145 -11.06 5.67 8.10
N GLU A 146 -11.07 6.92 8.54
CA GLU A 146 -10.02 7.90 8.21
C GLU A 146 -8.66 7.50 8.80
N LYS A 147 -8.65 6.84 9.96
CA LYS A 147 -7.43 6.29 10.56
C LYS A 147 -6.88 5.08 9.82
N GLN A 148 -7.73 4.29 9.17
CA GLN A 148 -7.34 3.11 8.39
C GLN A 148 -7.02 3.43 6.93
N THR A 149 -7.40 4.62 6.48
CA THR A 149 -7.13 5.12 5.13
C THR A 149 -5.63 5.11 4.82
N ILE A 150 -5.24 4.43 3.74
CA ILE A 150 -3.93 4.63 3.12
C ILE A 150 -3.92 6.05 2.56
N LYS A 151 -2.97 6.88 2.99
CA LYS A 151 -2.86 8.30 2.58
C LYS A 151 -1.88 8.52 1.43
N GLY A 152 -1.15 7.48 1.06
CA GLY A 152 -0.05 7.52 0.10
C GLY A 152 0.89 6.34 0.33
N PHE A 153 1.80 6.13 -0.61
CA PHE A 153 2.78 5.05 -0.63
C PHE A 153 4.16 5.59 -0.28
N LYS A 154 4.94 4.78 0.44
CA LYS A 154 6.30 5.12 0.83
C LYS A 154 7.26 4.01 0.42
N PHE A 155 8.32 4.38 -0.28
CA PHE A 155 9.30 3.43 -0.78
C PHE A 155 10.71 3.86 -0.43
N GLY A 156 11.50 2.93 0.07
CA GLY A 156 12.91 3.18 0.32
C GLY A 156 13.67 3.19 -1.00
N ILE A 157 14.68 4.05 -1.13
CA ILE A 157 15.68 3.97 -2.20
C ILE A 157 17.05 3.88 -1.55
N LEU A 158 17.75 2.80 -1.83
CA LEU A 158 19.11 2.56 -1.36
C LEU A 158 20.06 2.57 -2.55
N TYR A 159 21.08 3.43 -2.49
CA TYR A 159 22.13 3.51 -3.49
C TYR A 159 23.31 2.61 -3.12
N GLY A 160 23.70 1.71 -4.03
CA GLY A 160 24.84 0.81 -3.89
C GLY A 160 25.91 1.11 -4.94
N GLN A 161 27.11 1.44 -4.48
CA GLN A 161 28.28 1.66 -5.34
C GLN A 161 28.87 0.31 -5.80
N GLU A 162 29.68 0.36 -6.85
CA GLU A 162 30.41 -0.82 -7.33
C GLU A 162 31.31 -1.41 -6.21
N GLY A 163 31.22 -2.72 -6.04
CA GLY A 163 31.92 -3.50 -5.02
C GLY A 163 31.15 -3.65 -3.70
N GLN A 164 30.11 -2.86 -3.44
CA GLN A 164 29.37 -2.92 -2.18
C GLN A 164 28.42 -4.11 -2.14
N THR A 165 28.54 -4.91 -1.07
CA THR A 165 27.73 -6.13 -0.91
C THR A 165 26.94 -6.16 0.40
N LYS A 166 27.22 -5.22 1.31
CA LYS A 166 26.57 -5.12 2.62
C LYS A 166 25.67 -3.88 2.68
N GLU A 167 24.53 -4.05 3.34
CA GLU A 167 23.57 -2.98 3.59
C GLU A 167 24.19 -1.78 4.33
N ASP A 168 25.08 -2.02 5.31
CA ASP A 168 25.77 -0.96 6.05
C ASP A 168 26.66 -0.08 5.15
N GLU A 169 27.31 -0.68 4.15
CA GLU A 169 28.15 0.04 3.18
C GLU A 169 27.28 0.97 2.33
N MET A 170 26.13 0.48 1.86
CA MET A 170 25.19 1.24 1.05
C MET A 170 24.56 2.40 1.83
N PHE A 171 24.16 2.16 3.09
CA PHE A 171 23.62 3.22 3.95
C PHE A 171 24.65 4.30 4.30
N ALA A 172 25.94 3.99 4.26
CA ALA A 172 27.01 4.93 4.54
C ALA A 172 27.36 5.85 3.36
N ASN A 173 26.79 5.61 2.16
CA ASN A 173 27.06 6.43 0.98
C ASN A 173 26.60 7.89 1.20
N VAL A 174 27.52 8.83 0.99
CA VAL A 174 27.25 10.28 1.05
C VAL A 174 27.07 10.82 -0.36
N ASP A 175 27.96 10.43 -1.27
CA ASP A 175 27.93 10.82 -2.67
C ASP A 175 27.18 9.78 -3.53
N SER A 176 26.65 10.23 -4.66
CA SER A 176 25.92 9.44 -5.66
C SER A 176 26.48 9.60 -7.07
N SER A 177 26.18 8.65 -7.94
CA SER A 177 26.51 8.72 -9.37
C SER A 177 25.55 9.60 -10.15
N ALA A 178 26.01 10.08 -11.30
CA ALA A 178 25.17 10.82 -12.24
C ALA A 178 24.00 9.97 -12.74
N GLU A 179 24.22 8.67 -12.96
CA GLU A 179 23.20 7.71 -13.34
C GLU A 179 22.12 7.53 -12.26
N PHE A 180 22.51 7.57 -10.97
CA PHE A 180 21.55 7.51 -9.87
C PHE A 180 20.71 8.79 -9.80
N GLU A 181 21.33 9.97 -9.87
CA GLU A 181 20.59 11.24 -9.87
C GLU A 181 19.66 11.36 -11.09
N GLU A 182 20.10 10.93 -12.27
CA GLU A 182 19.25 10.86 -13.47
C GLU A 182 18.06 9.92 -13.27
N PHE A 183 18.25 8.79 -12.58
CA PHE A 183 17.16 7.88 -12.24
C PHE A 183 16.18 8.50 -11.24
N LEU A 184 16.66 9.19 -10.21
CA LEU A 184 15.82 9.90 -9.24
C LEU A 184 14.93 10.94 -9.91
N ASP A 185 15.50 11.74 -10.81
CA ASP A 185 14.77 12.74 -11.60
C ASP A 185 13.78 12.11 -12.60
N PHE A 186 14.07 10.88 -13.06
CA PHE A 186 13.16 10.12 -13.90
C PHE A 186 11.93 9.62 -13.13
N ILE A 187 12.11 9.09 -11.91
CA ILE A 187 11.04 8.49 -11.11
C ILE A 187 10.31 9.47 -10.18
N GLY A 188 10.55 10.76 -10.29
CA GLY A 188 9.81 11.74 -9.51
C GLY A 188 10.40 13.13 -9.56
N GLU A 189 9.76 14.03 -8.83
CA GLU A 189 10.19 15.41 -8.68
C GLU A 189 10.95 15.56 -7.36
N ARG A 190 12.07 16.30 -7.38
CA ARG A 190 12.80 16.67 -6.17
C ARG A 190 12.08 17.82 -5.48
N VAL A 191 11.54 17.56 -4.30
CA VAL A 191 10.71 18.51 -3.55
C VAL A 191 11.37 18.92 -2.24
N PRO A 192 11.26 20.20 -1.82
CA PRO A 192 11.73 20.62 -0.50
C PRO A 192 10.83 20.05 0.59
N LEU A 193 11.44 19.57 1.69
CA LEU A 193 10.69 19.03 2.83
C LEU A 193 10.11 20.13 3.72
N THR A 194 10.83 21.25 3.88
CA THR A 194 10.37 22.34 4.75
C THR A 194 9.05 22.91 4.23
N GLY A 195 8.00 22.83 5.04
CA GLY A 195 6.67 23.31 4.67
C GLY A 195 5.93 22.46 3.64
N TRP A 196 6.39 21.24 3.34
CA TRP A 196 5.75 20.36 2.36
C TRP A 196 4.28 20.08 2.73
N PRO A 197 3.31 20.42 1.86
CA PRO A 197 1.88 20.34 2.21
C PRO A 197 1.26 18.96 1.93
N ASN A 198 1.92 18.13 1.13
CA ASN A 198 1.36 16.87 0.63
C ASN A 198 1.83 15.66 1.46
N PHE A 199 1.57 14.44 0.99
CA PHE A 199 1.98 13.23 1.72
C PHE A 199 3.49 13.22 1.98
N ARG A 200 3.87 13.05 3.25
CA ARG A 200 5.26 13.18 3.73
C ARG A 200 5.90 11.87 4.19
N ALA A 201 5.19 10.74 4.18
CA ALA A 201 5.68 9.43 4.59
C ALA A 201 6.41 9.33 5.95
N GLY A 202 6.22 10.29 6.86
CA GLY A 202 6.92 10.34 8.15
C GLY A 202 8.24 11.14 8.13
N LEU A 203 8.60 11.75 7.00
CA LEU A 203 9.66 12.75 6.92
C LEU A 203 9.28 14.02 7.68
N ASP A 204 10.30 14.70 8.19
CA ASP A 204 10.20 15.95 8.92
C ASP A 204 10.10 17.13 7.97
N VAL A 205 8.97 17.82 8.06
CA VAL A 205 8.62 18.98 7.24
C VAL A 205 8.75 20.31 8.02
N ARG A 206 9.24 20.26 9.26
CA ARG A 206 9.29 21.41 10.18
C ARG A 206 10.70 21.76 10.61
N THR A 207 11.48 20.78 11.06
CA THR A 207 12.78 21.02 11.71
C THR A 207 14.00 20.57 10.89
N GLY A 208 13.79 19.93 9.73
CA GLY A 208 14.86 19.49 8.83
C GLY A 208 15.64 18.26 9.31
N THR A 209 15.12 17.51 10.30
CA THR A 209 15.80 16.34 10.90
C THR A 209 15.91 15.13 9.96
N THR A 210 15.19 15.13 8.84
CA THR A 210 15.21 14.06 7.83
C THR A 210 15.70 14.56 6.47
N GLY A 211 16.56 15.58 6.46
CA GLY A 211 17.10 16.17 5.23
C GLY A 211 16.32 17.37 4.75
N SER A 212 16.79 17.98 3.66
CA SER A 212 16.20 19.20 3.09
C SER A 212 15.23 18.92 1.95
N HIS A 213 15.43 17.82 1.21
CA HIS A 213 14.65 17.44 0.04
C HIS A 213 14.35 15.94 0.04
N SER A 214 13.38 15.53 -0.76
CA SER A 214 13.17 14.14 -1.16
C SER A 214 12.65 14.06 -2.58
N ILE A 215 12.42 12.84 -3.07
CA ILE A 215 11.73 12.58 -4.33
C ILE A 215 10.26 12.26 -4.05
N TYR A 216 9.37 12.91 -4.80
CA TYR A 216 7.93 12.74 -4.71
C TYR A 216 7.32 12.56 -6.10
N GLN A 217 6.27 11.76 -6.20
CA GLN A 217 5.46 11.66 -7.41
C GLN A 217 3.99 11.52 -7.06
N ARG A 218 3.13 12.17 -7.84
CA ARG A 218 1.71 11.79 -7.94
C ARG A 218 1.47 10.98 -9.21
N TRP A 219 0.94 9.77 -9.07
CA TRP A 219 0.68 8.87 -10.20
C TRP A 219 -0.63 8.10 -10.00
N ASN A 220 -1.52 8.13 -11.00
CA ASN A 220 -2.84 7.51 -10.94
C ASN A 220 -3.61 7.80 -9.63
N ASN A 221 -3.73 9.07 -9.25
CA ASN A 221 -4.29 9.54 -7.96
C ASN A 221 -3.58 9.10 -6.68
N ASN A 222 -2.52 8.30 -6.78
CA ASN A 222 -1.70 7.90 -5.65
C ASN A 222 -0.58 8.91 -5.42
N GLU A 223 -0.33 9.24 -4.15
CA GLU A 223 0.86 9.99 -3.74
C GLU A 223 1.98 9.03 -3.34
N VAL A 224 3.18 9.24 -3.87
CA VAL A 224 4.37 8.44 -3.59
C VAL A 224 5.46 9.35 -3.05
N MET A 225 5.96 9.04 -1.85
CA MET A 225 7.10 9.72 -1.24
C MET A 225 8.23 8.72 -1.04
N TYR A 226 9.41 9.04 -1.55
CA TYR A 226 10.57 8.17 -1.42
C TYR A 226 11.40 8.50 -0.18
N HIS A 227 11.98 7.49 0.44
CA HIS A 227 13.03 7.64 1.44
C HIS A 227 14.37 7.37 0.77
N VAL A 228 15.03 8.42 0.26
CA VAL A 228 16.29 8.27 -0.51
C VAL A 228 17.49 8.28 0.43
N SER A 229 18.32 7.23 0.40
CA SER A 229 19.43 7.06 1.34
C SER A 229 20.41 8.23 1.34
N SER A 230 20.74 8.78 0.17
CA SER A 230 21.65 9.93 0.03
C SER A 230 21.03 11.26 0.48
N MET A 231 19.69 11.40 0.48
CA MET A 231 19.00 12.62 0.90
C MET A 231 18.65 12.65 2.39
N LEU A 232 18.65 11.48 3.04
CA LEU A 232 18.55 11.39 4.49
C LEU A 232 19.88 11.79 5.16
N PRO A 233 19.86 12.43 6.34
CA PRO A 233 21.09 12.90 6.98
C PRO A 233 22.10 11.78 7.23
N PHE A 234 23.36 12.05 6.92
CA PHE A 234 24.48 11.17 7.26
C PHE A 234 25.02 11.52 8.64
N ASN A 235 25.26 10.52 9.48
CA ASN A 235 25.90 10.71 10.78
C ASN A 235 27.22 9.94 10.86
N GLN A 236 28.34 10.63 10.74
CA GLN A 236 29.68 10.00 10.75
C GLN A 236 29.98 9.20 12.04
N LYS A 237 29.36 9.55 13.17
CA LYS A 237 29.54 8.84 14.44
C LYS A 237 28.72 7.56 14.53
N ASP A 238 27.68 7.44 13.71
CA ASP A 238 26.78 6.30 13.67
C ASP A 238 27.16 5.36 12.51
N LYS A 239 28.02 4.39 12.79
CA LYS A 239 28.45 3.42 11.76
C LYS A 239 27.30 2.62 11.16
N GLN A 240 26.17 2.50 11.85
CA GLN A 240 25.01 1.75 11.36
C GLN A 240 23.99 2.62 10.63
N GLN A 241 24.14 3.95 10.66
CA GLN A 241 23.20 4.91 10.08
C GLN A 241 21.74 4.61 10.46
N LEU A 242 21.50 4.47 11.76
CA LEU A 242 20.22 4.03 12.33
C LEU A 242 19.05 4.90 11.89
N GLU A 243 19.22 6.22 11.74
CA GLU A 243 18.14 7.08 11.25
C GLU A 243 17.79 6.78 9.78
N ARG A 244 18.79 6.53 8.91
CA ARG A 244 18.52 6.12 7.52
C ARG A 244 17.81 4.76 7.48
N LYS A 245 18.28 3.81 8.28
CA LYS A 245 17.65 2.49 8.44
C LYS A 245 16.25 2.56 9.02
N ARG A 246 15.98 3.49 9.93
CA ARG A 246 14.66 3.69 10.54
C ARG A 246 13.63 4.11 9.51
N HIS A 247 14.02 4.85 8.48
CA HIS A 247 13.11 5.18 7.38
C HIS A 247 13.03 4.01 6.38
N ILE A 248 14.13 3.72 5.68
CA ILE A 248 14.18 2.76 4.57
C ILE A 248 13.93 1.32 5.03
N GLY A 249 14.53 0.93 6.16
CA GLY A 249 14.33 -0.41 6.72
C GLY A 249 12.93 -0.64 7.28
N ASN A 250 12.10 0.41 7.42
CA ASN A 250 10.68 0.29 7.77
C ASN A 250 9.75 0.44 6.54
N ASP A 251 10.30 0.47 5.33
CA ASP A 251 9.52 0.38 4.11
C ASP A 251 9.30 -1.09 3.73
N ILE A 252 8.16 -1.36 3.11
CA ILE A 252 7.78 -2.72 2.68
C ILE A 252 8.47 -3.06 1.36
N VAL A 253 8.56 -2.08 0.48
CA VAL A 253 9.22 -2.18 -0.82
C VAL A 253 10.38 -1.20 -0.85
N VAL A 254 11.55 -1.70 -1.27
CA VAL A 254 12.77 -0.90 -1.39
C VAL A 254 13.31 -1.02 -2.81
N VAL A 255 13.72 0.10 -3.39
CA VAL A 255 14.46 0.14 -4.65
C VAL A 255 15.95 0.17 -4.30
N VAL A 256 16.72 -0.77 -4.84
CA VAL A 256 18.18 -0.74 -4.75
C VAL A 256 18.71 -0.34 -6.12
N PHE A 257 19.31 0.86 -6.21
CA PHE A 257 20.01 1.27 -7.42
C PHE A 257 21.47 0.86 -7.31
N GLN A 258 21.96 0.06 -8.25
CA GLN A 258 23.33 -0.45 -8.26
C GLN A 258 24.15 0.14 -9.40
N ASP A 259 25.30 0.69 -9.05
CA ASP A 259 26.38 0.94 -9.99
C ASP A 259 27.25 -0.30 -10.19
N GLY A 260 27.89 -0.36 -11.36
CA GLY A 260 28.81 -1.44 -11.67
C GLY A 260 28.15 -2.80 -11.86
N ASP A 261 28.94 -3.87 -11.83
CA ASP A 261 28.47 -5.25 -12.08
C ASP A 261 28.37 -6.09 -10.79
N THR A 262 28.21 -5.43 -9.65
CA THR A 262 28.13 -6.12 -8.35
C THR A 262 26.85 -6.93 -8.23
N VAL A 263 27.01 -8.24 -8.05
CA VAL A 263 25.88 -9.15 -7.95
C VAL A 263 25.11 -8.91 -6.65
N TYR A 264 23.82 -8.56 -6.78
CA TYR A 264 22.94 -8.37 -5.62
C TYR A 264 22.57 -9.71 -4.98
N ARG A 265 22.53 -9.75 -3.65
CA ARG A 265 22.06 -10.90 -2.88
C ARG A 265 20.71 -10.54 -2.24
N PRO A 266 19.66 -11.37 -2.38
CA PRO A 266 18.37 -11.14 -1.71
C PRO A 266 18.47 -10.90 -0.20
N THR A 267 19.48 -11.48 0.44
CA THR A 267 19.76 -11.35 1.88
C THR A 267 20.53 -10.09 2.27
N THR A 268 20.89 -9.21 1.32
CA THR A 268 21.67 -7.99 1.61
C THR A 268 20.93 -7.08 2.59
N ILE A 269 19.64 -6.84 2.38
CA ILE A 269 18.79 -6.08 3.30
C ILE A 269 18.30 -7.00 4.42
N SER A 270 18.67 -6.69 5.65
CA SER A 270 18.38 -7.53 6.83
C SER A 270 16.99 -7.29 7.44
N SER A 271 16.30 -6.24 7.01
CA SER A 271 15.01 -5.84 7.59
C SER A 271 13.92 -6.89 7.42
N ARG A 272 13.20 -7.14 8.52
CA ARG A 272 11.98 -7.97 8.52
C ARG A 272 10.79 -7.29 7.83
N GLN A 273 10.81 -5.96 7.71
CA GLN A 273 9.70 -5.19 7.13
C GLN A 273 9.79 -5.12 5.61
N VAL A 274 11.00 -5.17 5.05
CA VAL A 274 11.22 -5.22 3.61
C VAL A 274 10.81 -6.61 3.11
N HIS A 275 9.84 -6.65 2.20
CA HIS A 275 9.29 -7.88 1.60
C HIS A 275 9.61 -7.98 0.11
N VAL A 276 9.79 -6.84 -0.56
CA VAL A 276 10.12 -6.76 -1.98
C VAL A 276 11.26 -5.77 -2.19
N VAL A 277 12.21 -6.14 -3.03
CA VAL A 277 13.31 -5.30 -3.49
C VAL A 277 13.29 -5.20 -5.01
N LEU A 278 13.22 -3.98 -5.53
CA LEU A 278 13.41 -3.70 -6.96
C LEU A 278 14.87 -3.32 -7.18
N VAL A 279 15.63 -4.16 -7.85
CA VAL A 279 17.03 -3.89 -8.17
C VAL A 279 17.10 -3.22 -9.54
N VAL A 280 17.62 -1.99 -9.57
CA VAL A 280 17.73 -1.16 -10.76
C VAL A 280 19.21 -0.93 -11.09
N LYS A 281 19.58 -1.08 -12.35
CA LYS A 281 20.90 -0.75 -12.86
C LYS A 281 20.78 0.03 -14.17
N ALA A 282 21.52 1.13 -14.30
CA ALA A 282 21.68 1.80 -15.58
C ALA A 282 22.50 0.93 -16.55
N VAL A 283 22.05 0.82 -17.80
CA VAL A 283 22.69 0.01 -18.84
C VAL A 283 22.90 0.86 -20.09
N LYS A 284 24.06 0.70 -20.72
CA LYS A 284 24.35 1.23 -22.05
C LYS A 284 24.01 0.15 -23.08
N VAL A 285 23.23 0.52 -24.09
CA VAL A 285 22.89 -0.36 -25.21
C VAL A 285 23.68 0.10 -26.42
N GLU A 286 24.60 -0.74 -26.91
CA GLU A 286 25.54 -0.36 -27.99
C GLU A 286 24.83 0.03 -29.30
N SER A 287 23.68 -0.58 -29.58
CA SER A 287 22.87 -0.27 -30.76
C SER A 287 22.06 1.02 -30.67
N ASP A 288 21.91 1.62 -29.48
CA ASP A 288 21.23 2.90 -29.26
C ASP A 288 21.96 3.75 -28.19
N PRO A 289 23.21 4.18 -28.47
CA PRO A 289 24.11 4.76 -27.47
C PRO A 289 23.68 6.15 -26.97
N GLY A 290 22.74 6.81 -27.65
CA GLY A 290 22.21 8.12 -27.28
C GLY A 290 21.05 8.06 -26.28
N GLN A 291 20.62 6.87 -25.87
CA GLN A 291 19.46 6.66 -25.02
C GLN A 291 19.85 6.00 -23.70
N ARG A 292 19.08 6.31 -22.64
CA ARG A 292 19.25 5.67 -21.33
C ARG A 292 18.37 4.43 -21.24
N TYR A 293 18.96 3.34 -20.75
CA TYR A 293 18.26 2.10 -20.43
C TYR A 293 18.48 1.72 -18.98
N TYR A 294 17.51 1.01 -18.41
CA TYR A 294 17.59 0.44 -17.07
C TYR A 294 17.29 -1.05 -17.14
N ARG A 295 18.11 -1.85 -16.46
CA ARG A 295 17.70 -3.20 -16.07
C ARG A 295 17.01 -3.13 -14.73
N LEU A 296 15.80 -3.67 -14.66
CA LEU A 296 15.00 -3.83 -13.45
C LEU A 296 14.79 -5.32 -13.21
N ALA A 297 15.17 -5.78 -12.02
CA ALA A 297 14.84 -7.09 -11.50
C ALA A 297 14.06 -6.95 -10.19
N VAL A 298 13.20 -7.91 -9.88
CA VAL A 298 12.37 -7.90 -8.68
C VAL A 298 12.73 -9.11 -7.83
N VAL A 299 12.98 -8.87 -6.55
CA VAL A 299 13.23 -9.89 -5.55
C VAL A 299 12.13 -9.79 -4.51
N SER A 300 11.35 -10.85 -4.33
CA SER A 300 10.28 -10.88 -3.32
C SER A 300 10.44 -12.10 -2.42
N LYS A 301 10.13 -11.96 -1.13
CA LYS A 301 10.02 -13.11 -0.23
C LYS A 301 8.93 -14.07 -0.73
N ASP A 302 9.10 -15.37 -0.50
CA ASP A 302 8.14 -16.40 -0.95
C ASP A 302 6.75 -16.25 -0.33
N SER A 303 6.64 -15.57 0.82
CA SER A 303 5.35 -15.23 1.44
C SER A 303 4.56 -14.15 0.70
N VAL A 304 5.16 -13.48 -0.29
CA VAL A 304 4.51 -12.46 -1.10
C VAL A 304 3.90 -13.14 -2.33
N PRO A 305 2.58 -13.06 -2.54
CA PRO A 305 1.93 -13.60 -3.73
C PRO A 305 2.47 -12.94 -5.00
N GLU A 306 2.16 -13.50 -6.17
CA GLU A 306 2.51 -12.86 -7.44
C GLU A 306 1.76 -11.54 -7.61
N PHE A 307 2.40 -10.58 -8.27
CA PHE A 307 1.84 -9.25 -8.48
C PHE A 307 2.27 -8.66 -9.82
N GLY A 308 1.33 -7.94 -10.44
CA GLY A 308 1.52 -7.32 -11.74
C GLY A 308 2.28 -5.98 -11.67
N PRO A 309 2.62 -5.40 -12.83
CA PRO A 309 2.61 -6.06 -14.13
C PRO A 309 3.65 -7.21 -14.21
N PRO A 310 3.45 -8.21 -15.09
CA PRO A 310 4.43 -9.28 -15.28
C PRO A 310 5.78 -8.74 -15.74
N MET A 311 6.87 -9.25 -15.16
CA MET A 311 8.23 -8.85 -15.55
C MET A 311 8.67 -9.56 -16.83
N PRO A 312 9.32 -8.86 -17.78
CA PRO A 312 10.04 -9.52 -18.87
C PRO A 312 11.22 -10.31 -18.32
N GLN A 313 11.64 -11.37 -19.01
CA GLN A 313 12.68 -12.28 -18.53
C GLN A 313 14.02 -11.60 -18.21
N ASN A 314 14.47 -10.68 -19.07
CA ASN A 314 15.77 -10.00 -18.98
C ASN A 314 15.70 -8.61 -18.33
N GLY A 315 14.49 -8.15 -17.98
CA GLY A 315 14.30 -6.91 -17.22
C GLY A 315 14.81 -5.64 -17.89
N LEU A 316 15.01 -5.57 -19.22
CA LEU A 316 15.61 -4.41 -19.87
C LEU A 316 14.55 -3.42 -20.40
N PHE A 317 14.63 -2.17 -19.95
CA PHE A 317 13.67 -1.12 -20.27
C PHE A 317 14.36 0.14 -20.79
N LYS A 318 13.72 0.82 -21.74
CA LYS A 318 14.14 2.16 -22.18
C LYS A 318 13.64 3.20 -21.16
N LYS A 319 14.43 4.25 -20.92
CA LYS A 319 13.99 5.40 -20.11
C LYS A 319 12.95 6.20 -20.89
N ASP A 320 11.68 5.86 -20.72
CA ASP A 320 10.54 6.55 -21.30
C ASP A 320 9.33 6.55 -20.36
N GLN A 321 8.25 7.22 -20.76
CA GLN A 321 7.03 7.31 -19.95
C GLN A 321 6.38 5.92 -19.73
N ALA A 322 6.46 5.01 -20.71
CA ALA A 322 5.87 3.69 -20.59
C ALA A 322 6.59 2.85 -19.52
N PHE A 323 7.93 2.92 -19.45
CA PHE A 323 8.68 2.33 -18.35
C PHE A 323 8.38 3.01 -17.01
N LYS A 324 8.24 4.33 -16.98
CA LYS A 324 7.87 5.07 -15.77
C LYS A 324 6.53 4.59 -15.20
N ASP A 325 5.51 4.44 -16.05
CA ASP A 325 4.19 3.93 -15.64
C ASP A 325 4.26 2.45 -15.20
N PHE A 326 5.02 1.62 -15.91
CA PHE A 326 5.29 0.23 -15.51
C PHE A 326 5.92 0.14 -14.12
N PHE A 327 6.92 0.99 -13.86
CA PHE A 327 7.65 1.03 -12.60
C PHE A 327 6.72 1.37 -11.41
N TYR A 328 5.86 2.38 -11.54
CA TYR A 328 4.90 2.72 -10.48
C TYR A 328 3.86 1.63 -10.28
N ALA A 329 3.28 1.08 -11.35
CA ALA A 329 2.34 -0.02 -11.24
C ALA A 329 2.95 -1.20 -10.47
N LYS A 330 4.21 -1.57 -10.80
CA LYS A 330 4.94 -2.65 -10.13
C LYS A 330 5.22 -2.34 -8.68
N LEU A 331 5.61 -1.10 -8.34
CA LEU A 331 5.85 -0.67 -6.95
C LEU A 331 4.59 -0.75 -6.08
N LEU A 332 3.48 -0.16 -6.54
CA LEU A 332 2.23 -0.12 -5.78
C LEU A 332 1.65 -1.53 -5.60
N ASN A 333 1.68 -2.35 -6.65
CA ASN A 333 1.24 -3.74 -6.60
C ASN A 333 2.13 -4.61 -5.69
N ALA A 334 3.44 -4.36 -5.68
CA ALA A 334 4.37 -5.03 -4.77
C ALA A 334 4.03 -4.77 -3.29
N GLU A 335 3.73 -3.52 -2.94
CA GLU A 335 3.35 -3.16 -1.57
C GLU A 335 2.00 -3.79 -1.19
N LYS A 336 1.01 -3.69 -2.09
CA LYS A 336 -0.30 -4.29 -1.87
C LYS A 336 -0.22 -5.81 -1.66
N ALA A 337 0.50 -6.51 -2.53
CA ALA A 337 0.71 -7.95 -2.40
C ALA A 337 1.40 -8.33 -1.09
N SER A 338 2.32 -7.47 -0.62
CA SER A 338 3.01 -7.69 0.64
C SER A 338 2.08 -7.62 1.86
N TYR A 339 0.92 -6.94 1.80
CA TYR A 339 -0.04 -6.94 2.91
C TYR A 339 -0.65 -8.32 3.19
N SER A 340 -0.64 -9.23 2.21
CA SER A 340 -1.02 -10.63 2.39
C SER A 340 0.07 -11.47 3.09
N ALA A 341 1.27 -10.92 3.28
CA ALA A 341 2.32 -11.63 4.03
C ALA A 341 1.93 -11.71 5.51
N PRO A 342 2.09 -12.87 6.18
CA PRO A 342 1.54 -13.10 7.52
C PRO A 342 1.91 -12.05 8.58
N ILE A 343 3.17 -11.57 8.56
CA ILE A 343 3.65 -10.55 9.52
C ILE A 343 2.93 -9.21 9.34
N LEU A 344 2.65 -8.82 8.10
CA LEU A 344 1.99 -7.55 7.77
C LEU A 344 0.48 -7.66 7.97
N GLU A 345 -0.13 -8.77 7.57
CA GLU A 345 -1.54 -9.06 7.81
C GLU A 345 -1.87 -9.01 9.32
N MET A 346 -1.06 -9.67 10.16
CA MET A 346 -1.22 -9.63 11.62
C MET A 346 -1.13 -8.21 12.19
N LYS A 347 -0.21 -7.37 11.68
CA LYS A 347 -0.06 -5.97 12.13
C LYS A 347 -1.27 -5.12 11.75
N LEU A 348 -1.75 -5.26 10.51
CA LEU A 348 -2.95 -4.59 10.04
C LEU A 348 -4.14 -5.02 10.89
N SER A 349 -4.33 -6.34 11.06
CA SER A 349 -5.44 -6.90 11.83
C SER A 349 -5.45 -6.43 13.28
N ARG A 350 -4.28 -6.40 13.95
CA ARG A 350 -4.15 -5.88 15.32
C ARG A 350 -4.57 -4.41 15.43
N THR A 351 -4.19 -3.59 14.45
CA THR A 351 -4.55 -2.16 14.43
C THR A 351 -6.05 -1.98 14.22
N ARG A 352 -6.64 -2.70 13.26
CA ARG A 352 -8.11 -2.70 13.04
C ARG A 352 -8.86 -3.15 14.27
N LYS A 353 -8.40 -4.24 14.89
CA LYS A 353 -8.96 -4.79 16.12
C LYS A 353 -8.95 -3.75 17.25
N ALA A 354 -7.84 -3.04 17.45
CA ALA A 354 -7.74 -2.02 18.49
C ALA A 354 -8.72 -0.87 18.23
N LEU A 355 -8.77 -0.33 17.01
CA LEU A 355 -9.69 0.75 16.66
C LEU A 355 -11.16 0.34 16.81
N LEU A 356 -11.53 -0.87 16.39
CA LEU A 356 -12.88 -1.40 16.55
C LEU A 356 -13.23 -1.65 18.02
N LYS A 357 -12.25 -2.05 18.84
CA LYS A 357 -12.41 -2.20 20.29
C LYS A 357 -12.69 -0.87 20.96
N ASP A 358 -11.93 0.17 20.63
CA ASP A 358 -12.17 1.52 21.15
C ASP A 358 -13.60 2.01 20.84
N VAL A 359 -14.09 1.77 19.62
CA VAL A 359 -15.48 2.09 19.24
C VAL A 359 -16.46 1.21 20.02
N SER A 360 -16.23 -0.10 20.10
CA SER A 360 -17.13 -1.01 20.81
C SER A 360 -17.27 -0.62 22.29
N GLU A 361 -16.17 -0.31 22.97
CA GLU A 361 -16.17 0.06 24.40
C GLU A 361 -16.82 1.42 24.65
N ALA A 362 -16.77 2.34 23.69
CA ALA A 362 -17.38 3.65 23.83
C ALA A 362 -18.92 3.62 23.69
N PHE A 363 -19.48 2.65 22.96
CA PHE A 363 -20.88 2.66 22.53
C PHE A 363 -21.70 1.42 22.95
N CYS A 364 -21.12 0.44 23.64
CA CYS A 364 -21.77 -0.79 24.10
C CYS A 364 -21.49 -1.06 25.56
#